data_AF-A0AAD7V544-F1
#
_entry.id   AF-A0AAD7V544-F1
#
_cell.length_a   1.000
_cell.length_b   1.000
_cell.length_c   1.000
_cell.angle_alpha   90.00
_cell.angle_beta   90.00
_cell.angle_gamma   90.00
#
_symmetry.space_group_name_H-M   'P 1'
#
loop_
_entity.id
_entity.type
_entity.pdbx_description
1 polymer ?
#
loop_
_entity_poly.entity_id
_entity_poly.type
_entity_poly.pdbx_seq_one_letter_code
_entity_poly.pdbx_strand_id
1 'polypeptide(L)'
;MGWFWFLFLNRIYQSPLLLSLYKFYKAVLRLTTHTTEIYRISNSTAERLGWHQDNNEHDETVDKEHDTVPLLKREPSFPDIEDAAAMIPVDAVYRIDRSILYSKVLELERRELESSSCNVEELTDAIMTKKAFPLDESLKRPAACVLQACLSRIASTYQLMHLVNERAHTKYDSTNPLHEQKLLKLWKCLMPDTELEARMTRQWGEIGFQGNDPATDFRGMGLQGLDDLVYYASTHPESAQQTFLSSRHPVSWYPFAIVGINISQFAVQTLRTRQLQYYLFKYGCDKKMFSEFYCYLYHKFNAFWIAHDQPRLTVMEFEAKFKEFKTQINLELSIHEAMPLTEWLAQEQQRQQEEEKQSIKQHVE
;
A
#
# COMPACT_ATOMS: atom_id res chain seq x y z
N MET A 1 -20.44 4.01 -14.09
CA MET A 1 -19.69 5.25 -14.41
C MET A 1 -18.36 5.40 -13.66
N GLY A 2 -18.08 4.67 -12.57
CA GLY A 2 -16.88 4.89 -11.73
C GLY A 2 -15.54 4.43 -12.32
N TRP A 3 -15.44 3.18 -12.83
CA TRP A 3 -14.15 2.58 -13.20
C TRP A 3 -13.41 3.32 -14.33
N PHE A 4 -14.15 3.82 -15.34
CA PHE A 4 -13.57 4.60 -16.43
C PHE A 4 -13.00 5.95 -15.95
N TRP A 5 -13.64 6.58 -14.94
CA TRP A 5 -13.15 7.81 -14.33
C TRP A 5 -11.90 7.56 -13.47
N PHE A 6 -11.80 6.40 -12.82
CA PHE A 6 -10.62 5.98 -12.06
C PHE A 6 -9.39 5.71 -12.93
N LEU A 7 -9.55 4.98 -14.05
CA LEU A 7 -8.47 4.79 -15.03
C LEU A 7 -8.01 6.12 -15.63
N PHE A 8 -8.94 7.04 -15.87
CA PHE A 8 -8.64 8.37 -16.38
C PHE A 8 -7.84 9.21 -15.37
N LEU A 9 -8.26 9.24 -14.09
CA LEU A 9 -7.57 9.96 -13.01
C LEU A 9 -6.13 9.54 -12.80
N ASN A 10 -5.86 8.24 -12.76
CA ASN A 10 -4.49 7.81 -12.49
C ASN A 10 -3.56 8.15 -13.67
N ARG A 11 -4.08 8.14 -14.91
CA ARG A 11 -3.37 8.67 -16.08
C ARG A 11 -3.19 10.19 -16.05
N ILE A 12 -4.09 10.94 -15.41
CA ILE A 12 -3.98 12.41 -15.30
C ILE A 12 -2.65 12.82 -14.69
N TYR A 13 -2.24 12.18 -13.59
CA TYR A 13 -1.03 12.58 -12.87
C TYR A 13 0.27 12.07 -13.49
N GLN A 14 0.18 11.12 -14.42
CA GLN A 14 1.33 10.53 -15.14
C GLN A 14 1.65 11.24 -16.47
N SER A 15 0.70 11.99 -17.02
CA SER A 15 0.90 12.77 -18.26
C SER A 15 0.94 14.28 -17.95
N PRO A 16 2.02 15.00 -18.33
CA PRO A 16 2.08 16.45 -18.14
C PRO A 16 0.91 17.20 -18.79
N LEU A 17 0.43 16.71 -19.94
CA LEU A 17 -0.70 17.28 -20.67
C LEU A 17 -2.01 17.06 -19.91
N LEU A 18 -2.29 15.83 -19.49
CA LEU A 18 -3.50 15.53 -18.73
C LEU A 18 -3.50 16.24 -17.38
N LEU A 19 -2.35 16.31 -16.70
CA LEU A 19 -2.20 17.07 -15.46
C LEU A 19 -2.48 18.55 -15.65
N SER A 20 -2.03 19.13 -16.76
CA SER A 20 -2.29 20.53 -17.11
C SER A 20 -3.78 20.76 -17.35
N LEU A 21 -4.43 19.91 -18.15
CA LEU A 21 -5.88 19.96 -18.39
C LEU A 21 -6.67 19.81 -17.10
N TYR A 22 -6.27 18.91 -16.22
CA TYR A 22 -6.90 18.73 -14.91
C TYR A 22 -6.71 19.93 -14.00
N LYS A 23 -5.51 20.53 -13.97
CA LYS A 23 -5.27 21.77 -13.23
C LYS A 23 -6.15 22.92 -13.75
N PHE A 24 -6.34 23.00 -15.07
CA PHE A 24 -7.25 23.97 -15.68
C PHE A 24 -8.70 23.72 -15.25
N TYR A 25 -9.20 22.48 -15.36
CA TYR A 25 -10.53 22.09 -14.87
C TYR A 25 -10.74 22.48 -13.40
N LYS A 26 -9.76 22.24 -12.54
CA LYS A 26 -9.82 22.63 -11.12
C LYS A 26 -9.82 24.13 -10.90
N ALA A 27 -9.12 24.89 -11.73
CA ALA A 27 -9.13 26.34 -11.68
C ALA A 27 -10.52 26.88 -12.07
N VAL A 28 -11.14 26.32 -13.12
CA VAL A 28 -12.52 26.64 -13.51
C VAL A 28 -13.48 26.34 -12.36
N LEU A 29 -13.42 25.15 -11.77
CA LEU A 29 -14.26 24.82 -10.60
C LEU A 29 -14.04 25.77 -9.43
N ARG A 30 -12.80 26.20 -9.17
CA ARG A 30 -12.53 27.16 -8.10
C ARG A 30 -13.15 28.53 -8.38
N LEU A 31 -13.18 28.96 -9.65
CA LEU A 31 -13.83 30.21 -10.04
C LEU A 31 -15.36 30.12 -9.91
N THR A 32 -15.96 28.94 -10.16
CA THR A 32 -17.41 28.76 -10.09
C THR A 32 -17.92 28.48 -8.68
N THR A 33 -17.22 27.64 -7.90
CA THR A 33 -17.68 27.21 -6.57
C THR A 33 -17.06 28.00 -5.43
N HIS A 34 -16.07 28.86 -5.71
CA HIS A 34 -15.27 29.59 -4.71
C HIS A 34 -14.57 28.71 -3.65
N THR A 35 -14.50 27.39 -3.89
CA THR A 35 -13.91 26.43 -2.95
C THR A 35 -12.70 25.72 -3.54
N THR A 36 -11.89 25.12 -2.68
CA THR A 36 -10.72 24.34 -3.10
C THR A 36 -11.08 22.88 -3.33
N GLU A 37 -10.25 22.18 -4.10
CA GLU A 37 -10.43 20.75 -4.35
C GLU A 37 -10.38 19.91 -3.07
N ILE A 38 -9.43 20.20 -2.17
CA ILE A 38 -9.29 19.48 -0.90
C ILE A 38 -10.58 19.64 -0.09
N TYR A 39 -11.09 20.87 0.05
CA TYR A 39 -12.38 21.10 0.71
C TYR A 39 -13.52 20.32 0.04
N ARG A 40 -13.65 20.38 -1.30
CA ARG A 40 -14.72 19.68 -2.01
C ARG A 40 -14.66 18.16 -1.79
N ILE A 41 -13.47 17.57 -1.78
CA ILE A 41 -13.30 16.14 -1.49
C ILE A 41 -13.73 15.84 -0.06
N SER A 42 -13.21 16.60 0.92
CA SER A 42 -13.55 16.43 2.33
C SER A 42 -15.05 16.58 2.60
N ASN A 43 -15.66 17.65 2.10
CA ASN A 43 -17.09 17.94 2.29
C ASN A 43 -17.98 16.87 1.63
N SER A 44 -17.73 16.54 0.35
CA SER A 44 -18.53 15.51 -0.34
C SER A 44 -18.36 14.12 0.26
N THR A 45 -17.23 13.84 0.91
CA THR A 45 -17.02 12.59 1.64
C THR A 45 -17.80 12.59 2.95
N ALA A 46 -17.76 13.69 3.71
CA ALA A 46 -18.56 13.85 4.92
C ALA A 46 -20.05 13.69 4.63
N GLU A 47 -20.57 14.36 3.58
CA GLU A 47 -21.97 14.23 3.15
C GLU A 47 -22.34 12.78 2.78
N ARG A 48 -21.48 12.06 2.07
CA ARG A 48 -21.72 10.64 1.72
C ARG A 48 -21.76 9.72 2.94
N LEU A 49 -20.99 10.04 3.97
CA LEU A 49 -20.96 9.31 5.23
C LEU A 49 -22.09 9.75 6.19
N GLY A 50 -22.90 10.74 5.80
CA GLY A 50 -23.97 11.28 6.65
C GLY A 50 -23.44 12.10 7.83
N TRP A 51 -22.21 12.60 7.74
CA TRP A 51 -21.56 13.36 8.81
C TRP A 51 -22.01 14.82 8.78
N HIS A 52 -22.88 15.16 9.72
CA HIS A 52 -23.46 16.48 9.86
C HIS A 52 -23.33 17.02 11.29
N GLN A 53 -23.12 18.33 11.39
CA GLN A 53 -23.25 19.06 12.64
C GLN A 53 -24.71 19.53 12.74
N ASP A 54 -25.45 19.08 13.77
CA ASP A 54 -26.79 19.61 14.04
C ASP A 54 -26.65 21.06 14.53
N ASN A 55 -26.96 22.03 13.65
CA ASN A 55 -27.08 23.44 14.01
C ASN A 55 -28.50 23.73 14.53
N ASN A 56 -28.84 23.26 15.72
CA ASN A 56 -30.00 23.78 16.43
C ASN A 56 -29.55 24.49 17.71
N GLU A 57 -29.00 25.69 17.54
CA GLU A 57 -28.91 26.66 18.65
C GLU A 57 -29.55 28.02 18.33
N HIS A 58 -30.09 28.27 17.13
CA HIS A 58 -30.67 29.59 16.78
C HIS A 58 -31.98 29.46 16.01
N ASP A 59 -33.06 29.05 16.69
CA ASP A 59 -34.38 29.69 16.53
C ASP A 59 -35.32 29.28 17.68
N GLU A 60 -35.19 29.93 18.84
CA GLU A 60 -36.29 29.99 19.81
C GLU A 60 -36.69 31.46 20.02
N THR A 61 -37.39 32.01 19.04
CA THR A 61 -38.34 33.09 19.34
C THR A 61 -39.51 32.48 20.11
N VAL A 62 -39.50 32.71 21.42
CA VAL A 62 -40.65 32.91 22.31
C VAL A 62 -41.88 32.02 22.04
N ASP A 63 -42.10 31.03 22.91
CA ASP A 63 -43.38 30.97 23.61
C ASP A 63 -43.23 30.34 25.01
N LYS A 64 -43.98 30.91 25.95
CA LYS A 64 -43.92 30.64 27.38
C LYS A 64 -44.57 29.30 27.74
N GLU A 65 -44.08 28.78 28.86
CA GLU A 65 -44.71 27.85 29.81
C GLU A 65 -44.64 26.34 29.52
N HIS A 66 -44.13 25.67 30.56
CA HIS A 66 -44.20 24.25 30.93
C HIS A 66 -43.05 23.29 30.55
N ASP A 67 -42.54 22.68 31.63
CA ASP A 67 -41.72 21.48 31.77
C ASP A 67 -40.31 21.47 31.15
N THR A 68 -39.34 21.85 31.97
CA THR A 68 -37.91 21.63 31.75
C THR A 68 -37.58 20.13 31.74
N VAL A 69 -37.74 19.49 30.59
CA VAL A 69 -36.97 18.29 30.24
C VAL A 69 -35.54 18.74 29.97
N PRO A 70 -34.50 18.13 30.58
CA PRO A 70 -33.12 18.47 30.27
C PRO A 70 -32.86 18.27 28.78
N LEU A 71 -32.40 19.32 28.09
CA LEU A 71 -31.86 19.26 26.75
C LEU A 71 -30.73 18.22 26.72
N LEU A 72 -31.05 16.99 26.30
CA LEU A 72 -30.06 16.04 25.81
C LEU A 72 -29.35 16.76 24.66
N LYS A 73 -28.11 17.21 24.89
CA LYS A 73 -27.21 17.63 23.82
C LYS A 73 -27.21 16.49 22.80
N ARG A 74 -27.85 16.69 21.65
CA ARG A 74 -27.77 15.73 20.55
C ARG A 74 -26.29 15.59 20.22
N GLU A 75 -25.78 14.38 20.35
CA GLU A 75 -24.41 14.09 19.98
C GLU A 75 -24.21 14.39 18.50
N PRO A 76 -23.04 14.93 18.10
CA PRO A 76 -22.73 15.09 16.69
C PRO A 76 -22.86 13.75 15.97
N SER A 77 -23.43 13.77 14.76
CA SER A 77 -23.66 12.55 13.96
C SER A 77 -22.38 11.96 13.34
N PHE A 78 -21.21 12.50 13.67
CA PHE A 78 -19.92 12.09 13.12
C PHE A 78 -18.99 11.58 14.22
N PRO A 79 -18.20 10.54 13.92
CA PRO A 79 -17.38 9.85 14.91
C PRO A 79 -16.10 10.62 15.24
N ASP A 80 -15.44 10.22 16.33
CA ASP A 80 -14.08 10.63 16.64
C ASP A 80 -13.10 10.22 15.53
N ILE A 81 -11.93 10.87 15.49
CA ILE A 81 -10.97 10.75 14.36
C ILE A 81 -10.48 9.31 14.15
N GLU A 82 -10.29 8.55 15.23
CA GLU A 82 -9.83 7.15 15.15
C GLU A 82 -10.87 6.26 14.45
N ASP A 83 -12.14 6.41 14.84
CA ASP A 83 -13.27 5.69 14.25
C ASP A 83 -13.55 6.16 12.81
N ALA A 84 -13.38 7.46 12.55
CA ALA A 84 -13.50 8.06 11.23
C ALA A 84 -12.53 7.44 10.21
N ALA A 85 -11.29 7.15 10.61
CA ALA A 85 -10.23 6.71 9.71
C ALA A 85 -10.56 5.42 8.95
N ALA A 86 -11.27 4.47 9.58
CA ALA A 86 -11.72 3.23 8.95
C ALA A 86 -12.88 3.44 7.96
N MET A 87 -13.69 4.48 8.15
CA MET A 87 -14.87 4.76 7.31
C MET A 87 -14.52 5.55 6.04
N ILE A 88 -13.39 6.27 6.02
CA ILE A 88 -13.03 7.12 4.88
C ILE A 88 -12.74 6.27 3.63
N PRO A 89 -13.46 6.51 2.52
CA PRO A 89 -13.19 5.86 1.24
C PRO A 89 -11.75 6.06 0.75
N VAL A 90 -11.16 5.00 0.20
CA VAL A 90 -9.77 5.00 -0.30
C VAL A 90 -9.57 6.06 -1.40
N ASP A 91 -10.58 6.29 -2.24
CA ASP A 91 -10.51 7.28 -3.31
C ASP A 91 -10.39 8.71 -2.76
N ALA A 92 -11.05 9.02 -1.64
CA ALA A 92 -10.94 10.31 -1.00
C ALA A 92 -9.51 10.57 -0.51
N VAL A 93 -8.90 9.59 0.16
CA VAL A 93 -7.50 9.70 0.63
C VAL A 93 -6.52 9.79 -0.52
N TYR A 94 -6.66 8.94 -1.53
CA TYR A 94 -5.79 8.97 -2.69
C TYR A 94 -5.86 10.33 -3.41
N ARG A 95 -7.07 10.91 -3.56
CA ARG A 95 -7.23 12.22 -4.20
C ARG A 95 -6.64 13.34 -3.35
N ILE A 96 -6.84 13.33 -2.03
CA ILE A 96 -6.23 14.31 -1.11
C ILE A 96 -4.69 14.21 -1.17
N ASP A 97 -4.12 13.00 -1.11
CA ASP A 97 -2.67 12.77 -1.27
C ASP A 97 -2.14 13.40 -2.56
N ARG A 98 -2.79 13.14 -3.71
CA ARG A 98 -2.39 13.74 -4.99
C ARG A 98 -2.57 15.26 -5.03
N SER A 99 -3.65 15.78 -4.43
CA SER A 99 -3.88 17.22 -4.33
C SER A 99 -2.79 17.92 -3.52
N ILE A 100 -2.28 17.29 -2.46
CA ILE A 100 -1.15 17.79 -1.67
C ILE A 100 0.16 17.66 -2.46
N LEU A 101 0.44 16.47 -3.00
CA LEU A 101 1.69 16.14 -3.71
C LEU A 101 2.00 17.12 -4.85
N TYR A 102 0.98 17.51 -5.63
CA TYR A 102 1.12 18.40 -6.79
C TYR A 102 0.77 19.87 -6.50
N SER A 103 0.48 20.24 -5.25
CA SER A 103 0.15 21.61 -4.86
C SER A 103 1.41 22.44 -4.63
N LYS A 104 1.57 23.52 -5.40
CA LYS A 104 2.63 24.53 -5.18
C LYS A 104 2.44 25.36 -3.90
N VAL A 105 1.25 25.33 -3.31
CA VAL A 105 0.90 26.11 -2.11
C VAL A 105 1.16 25.32 -0.82
N LEU A 106 1.21 23.98 -0.92
CA LEU A 106 1.28 23.07 0.23
C LEU A 106 2.66 22.40 0.35
N GLU A 107 3.70 23.09 -0.10
CA GLU A 107 5.06 22.50 -0.11
C GLU A 107 5.59 22.29 1.31
N LEU A 108 5.25 23.18 2.25
CA LEU A 108 5.64 23.04 3.66
C LEU A 108 4.86 21.91 4.33
N GLU A 109 3.55 21.88 4.13
CA GLU A 109 2.65 20.83 4.64
C GLU A 109 3.05 19.44 4.14
N ARG A 110 3.44 19.34 2.87
CA ARG A 110 3.97 18.08 2.31
C ARG A 110 5.26 17.65 2.99
N ARG A 111 6.19 18.58 3.27
CA ARG A 111 7.44 18.27 3.99
C ARG A 111 7.17 17.84 5.43
N GLU A 112 6.15 18.41 6.05
CA GLU A 112 5.73 18.02 7.40
C GLU A 112 5.13 16.60 7.41
N LEU A 113 4.29 16.24 6.44
CA LEU A 113 3.80 14.85 6.26
C LEU A 113 4.95 13.84 6.06
N GLU A 114 6.02 14.26 5.40
CA GLU A 114 7.22 13.45 5.19
C GLU A 114 8.05 13.26 6.48
N SER A 115 7.81 14.07 7.51
CA SER A 115 8.52 13.97 8.79
C SER A 115 8.05 12.76 9.60
N SER A 116 8.98 12.13 10.33
CA SER A 116 8.66 11.07 11.29
C SER A 116 7.86 11.58 12.50
N SER A 117 7.90 12.88 12.78
CA SER A 117 7.23 13.55 13.90
C SER A 117 6.07 14.46 13.47
N CYS A 118 5.39 14.15 12.35
CA CYS A 118 4.28 14.94 11.82
C CYS A 118 3.17 15.13 12.86
N ASN A 119 2.82 16.39 13.17
CA ASN A 119 1.63 16.70 13.97
C ASN A 119 0.44 16.87 13.03
N VAL A 120 -0.42 15.86 12.96
CA VAL A 120 -1.55 15.84 12.01
C VAL A 120 -2.60 16.90 12.35
N GLU A 121 -2.79 17.25 13.62
CA GLU A 121 -3.74 18.29 14.04
C GLU A 121 -3.32 19.66 13.52
N GLU A 122 -2.10 20.09 13.86
CA GLU A 122 -1.53 21.38 13.41
C GLU A 122 -1.49 21.46 11.88
N LEU A 123 -1.12 20.35 11.23
CA LEU A 123 -1.10 20.25 9.77
C LEU A 123 -2.50 20.41 9.17
N THR A 124 -3.53 19.83 9.80
CA THR A 124 -4.91 19.95 9.35
C THR A 124 -5.34 21.41 9.38
N ASP A 125 -5.07 22.11 10.49
CA ASP A 125 -5.38 23.54 10.65
C ASP A 125 -4.65 24.42 9.63
N ALA A 126 -3.36 24.14 9.38
CA ALA A 126 -2.57 24.84 8.37
C ALA A 126 -3.15 24.66 6.96
N ILE A 127 -3.53 23.44 6.59
CA ILE A 127 -4.15 23.14 5.29
C ILE A 127 -5.50 23.83 5.18
N MET A 128 -6.36 23.74 6.21
CA MET A 128 -7.67 24.38 6.20
C MET A 128 -7.57 25.90 5.99
N THR A 129 -6.62 26.53 6.69
CA THR A 129 -6.34 27.97 6.56
C THR A 129 -5.87 28.32 5.16
N LYS A 130 -4.84 27.63 4.63
CA LYS A 130 -4.30 27.89 3.28
C LYS A 130 -5.27 27.56 2.15
N LYS A 131 -6.20 26.64 2.40
CA LYS A 131 -7.21 26.20 1.43
C LYS A 131 -8.57 26.86 1.63
N ALA A 132 -8.65 27.86 2.52
CA ALA A 132 -9.83 28.68 2.77
C ALA A 132 -11.09 27.82 2.95
N PHE A 133 -11.04 26.89 3.90
CA PHE A 133 -12.25 26.16 4.32
C PHE A 133 -13.31 27.16 4.83
N PRO A 134 -14.61 26.86 4.69
CA PRO A 134 -15.68 27.76 5.14
C PRO A 134 -15.56 28.11 6.62
N LEU A 135 -16.03 29.31 6.97
CA LEU A 135 -16.11 29.75 8.38
C LEU A 135 -17.30 29.13 9.11
N ASP A 136 -18.31 28.64 8.38
CA ASP A 136 -19.44 27.93 8.96
C ASP A 136 -18.97 26.63 9.61
N GLU A 137 -19.00 26.58 10.94
CA GLU A 137 -18.53 25.45 11.73
C GLU A 137 -19.29 24.15 11.40
N SER A 138 -20.53 24.23 10.93
CA SER A 138 -21.31 23.05 10.56
C SER A 138 -20.84 22.36 9.29
N LEU A 139 -20.28 23.14 8.36
CA LEU A 139 -19.67 22.65 7.13
C LEU A 139 -18.19 22.34 7.34
N LYS A 140 -17.52 23.11 8.20
CA LYS A 140 -16.10 23.02 8.44
C LYS A 140 -15.72 21.78 9.24
N ARG A 141 -16.40 21.47 10.35
CA ARG A 141 -16.00 20.39 11.27
C ARG A 141 -16.07 18.99 10.64
N PRO A 142 -17.17 18.59 9.96
CA PRO A 142 -17.20 17.28 9.30
C PRO A 142 -16.12 17.14 8.23
N ALA A 143 -15.91 18.20 7.42
CA ALA A 143 -14.86 18.23 6.41
C ALA A 143 -13.44 18.22 7.03
N ALA A 144 -13.24 18.86 8.18
CA ALA A 144 -12.00 18.85 8.93
C ALA A 144 -11.68 17.44 9.44
N CYS A 145 -12.68 16.75 10.03
CA CYS A 145 -12.53 15.36 10.49
C CYS A 145 -12.13 14.43 9.34
N VAL A 146 -12.79 14.52 8.18
CA VAL A 146 -12.39 13.79 6.98
C VAL A 146 -10.95 14.12 6.58
N LEU A 147 -10.59 15.40 6.51
CA LEU A 147 -9.24 15.81 6.11
C LEU A 147 -8.19 15.25 7.08
N GLN A 148 -8.42 15.36 8.38
CA GLN A 148 -7.52 14.87 9.41
C GLN A 148 -7.32 13.37 9.33
N ALA A 149 -8.41 12.60 9.21
CA ALA A 149 -8.35 11.15 9.00
C ALA A 149 -7.57 10.78 7.71
N CYS A 150 -7.74 11.57 6.65
CA CYS A 150 -6.96 11.40 5.42
C CYS A 150 -5.46 11.65 5.64
N LEU A 151 -5.12 12.74 6.32
CA LEU A 151 -3.74 13.12 6.61
C LEU A 151 -3.06 12.13 7.54
N SER A 152 -3.76 11.60 8.55
CA SER A 152 -3.27 10.51 9.42
C SER A 152 -2.87 9.30 8.59
N ARG A 153 -3.75 8.83 7.70
CA ARG A 153 -3.47 7.67 6.84
C ARG A 153 -2.30 7.94 5.87
N ILE A 154 -2.19 9.15 5.33
CA ILE A 154 -1.06 9.56 4.48
C ILE A 154 0.25 9.59 5.28
N ALA A 155 0.25 10.19 6.47
CA ALA A 155 1.41 10.25 7.36
C ALA A 155 1.90 8.85 7.76
N SER A 156 0.99 7.91 8.05
CA SER A 156 1.34 6.51 8.33
C SER A 156 2.09 5.84 7.18
N THR A 157 1.81 6.20 5.91
CA THR A 157 2.59 5.65 4.78
C THR A 157 4.04 6.15 4.75
N TYR A 158 4.28 7.40 5.18
CA TYR A 158 5.62 7.95 5.30
C TYR A 158 6.36 7.33 6.49
N GLN A 159 5.68 7.12 7.62
CA GLN A 159 6.24 6.40 8.77
C GLN A 159 6.65 4.97 8.39
N LEU A 160 5.79 4.24 7.68
CA LEU A 160 6.12 2.91 7.14
C LEU A 160 7.34 2.96 6.21
N MET A 161 7.41 3.95 5.33
CA MET A 161 8.56 4.14 4.44
C MET A 161 9.85 4.36 5.22
N HIS A 162 9.85 5.17 6.27
CA HIS A 162 11.01 5.37 7.14
C HIS A 162 11.44 4.08 7.83
N LEU A 163 10.49 3.33 8.42
CA LEU A 163 10.74 2.05 9.08
C LEU A 163 11.37 1.03 8.11
N VAL A 164 10.78 0.86 6.93
CA VAL A 164 11.29 -0.08 5.91
C VAL A 164 12.66 0.36 5.41
N ASN A 165 12.88 1.66 5.21
CA ASN A 165 14.19 2.20 4.81
C ASN A 165 15.25 1.96 5.88
N GLU A 166 14.97 2.26 7.15
CA GLU A 166 15.88 2.00 8.26
C GLU A 166 16.25 0.51 8.31
N ARG A 167 15.24 -0.36 8.18
CA ARG A 167 15.44 -1.80 8.18
C ARG A 167 16.28 -2.28 6.99
N ALA A 168 16.09 -1.68 5.82
CA ALA A 168 16.87 -1.98 4.63
C ALA A 168 18.33 -1.51 4.73
N HIS A 169 18.63 -0.46 5.50
CA HIS A 169 19.99 0.01 5.76
C HIS A 169 20.65 -0.67 6.96
N THR A 170 19.88 -1.36 7.80
CA THR A 170 20.42 -2.14 8.92
C THR A 170 21.16 -3.34 8.37
N LYS A 171 22.49 -3.37 8.53
CA LYS A 171 23.33 -4.47 8.06
C LYS A 171 23.02 -5.75 8.84
N TYR A 172 23.12 -6.88 8.16
CA TYR A 172 23.20 -8.17 8.83
C TYR A 172 24.44 -8.21 9.73
N ASP A 173 24.30 -8.78 10.92
CA ASP A 173 25.37 -8.90 11.91
C ASP A 173 25.38 -10.34 12.43
N SER A 174 26.43 -11.10 12.09
CA SER A 174 26.60 -12.49 12.49
C SER A 174 26.88 -12.67 13.98
N THR A 175 27.21 -11.60 14.70
CA THR A 175 27.37 -11.63 16.16
C THR A 175 26.05 -11.38 16.89
N ASN A 176 25.01 -10.94 16.19
CA ASN A 176 23.69 -10.70 16.75
C ASN A 176 22.84 -12.00 16.71
N PRO A 177 22.47 -12.57 17.87
CA PRO A 177 21.72 -13.83 17.91
C PRO A 177 20.35 -13.77 17.21
N LEU A 178 19.69 -12.60 17.20
CA LEU A 178 18.39 -12.43 16.55
C LEU A 178 18.50 -12.45 15.02
N HIS A 179 19.62 -11.96 14.47
CA HIS A 179 19.87 -12.00 13.03
C HIS A 179 20.16 -13.44 12.58
N GLU A 180 21.03 -14.12 13.31
CA GLU A 180 21.36 -15.54 13.09
C GLU A 180 20.11 -16.42 13.22
N GLN A 181 19.27 -16.21 14.24
CA GLN A 181 18.03 -16.95 14.40
C GLN A 181 17.08 -16.77 13.20
N LYS A 182 16.97 -15.56 12.65
CA LYS A 182 16.15 -15.29 11.45
C LYS A 182 16.70 -16.02 10.22
N LEU A 183 18.01 -16.00 10.02
CA LEU A 183 18.64 -16.68 8.89
C LEU A 183 18.50 -18.20 8.99
N LEU A 184 18.69 -18.77 10.18
CA LEU A 184 18.45 -20.20 10.41
C LEU A 184 16.98 -20.58 10.28
N LYS A 185 16.05 -19.68 10.67
CA LYS A 185 14.62 -19.88 10.44
C LYS A 185 14.31 -19.97 8.94
N LEU A 186 14.90 -19.12 8.11
CA LEU A 186 14.74 -19.20 6.65
C LEU A 186 15.14 -20.57 6.11
N TRP A 187 16.31 -21.08 6.51
CA TRP A 187 16.77 -22.41 6.12
C TRP A 187 15.75 -23.48 6.51
N LYS A 188 15.32 -23.52 7.78
CA LYS A 188 14.35 -24.50 8.27
C LYS A 188 13.01 -24.45 7.55
N CYS A 189 12.57 -23.26 7.10
CA CYS A 189 11.33 -23.13 6.34
C CYS A 189 11.44 -23.71 4.92
N LEU A 190 12.59 -23.55 4.25
CA LEU A 190 12.78 -24.00 2.86
C LEU A 190 13.34 -25.42 2.73
N MET A 191 14.13 -25.86 3.71
CA MET A 191 14.84 -27.14 3.73
C MET A 191 14.54 -27.88 5.07
N PRO A 192 13.28 -28.23 5.35
CA PRO A 192 12.89 -28.81 6.65
C PRO A 192 13.55 -30.16 6.94
N ASP A 193 13.87 -30.93 5.90
CA ASP A 193 14.43 -32.28 6.00
C ASP A 193 15.97 -32.31 5.92
N THR A 194 16.62 -31.15 5.86
CA THR A 194 18.08 -31.05 5.74
C THR A 194 18.62 -30.12 6.82
N GLU A 195 19.43 -30.66 7.73
CA GLU A 195 20.12 -29.83 8.71
C GLU A 195 21.28 -29.06 8.07
N LEU A 196 21.48 -27.83 8.54
CA LEU A 196 22.62 -27.02 8.13
C LEU A 196 23.86 -27.50 8.91
N GLU A 197 24.89 -27.96 8.20
CA GLU A 197 26.12 -28.52 8.77
C GLU A 197 26.90 -27.50 9.60
N ALA A 198 26.91 -26.25 9.14
CA ALA A 198 27.57 -25.13 9.80
C ALA A 198 26.96 -23.81 9.34
N ARG A 199 27.12 -22.74 10.13
CA ARG A 199 26.67 -21.40 9.74
C ARG A 199 27.34 -20.91 8.45
N MET A 200 28.62 -21.22 8.23
CA MET A 200 29.32 -20.93 6.97
C MET A 200 29.51 -22.24 6.20
N THR A 201 28.74 -22.43 5.13
CA THR A 201 28.69 -23.70 4.38
C THR A 201 28.24 -23.46 2.94
N ARG A 202 28.59 -24.38 2.04
CA ARG A 202 28.12 -24.34 0.64
C ARG A 202 26.63 -24.62 0.50
N GLN A 203 25.99 -25.22 1.51
CA GLN A 203 24.56 -25.56 1.48
C GLN A 203 23.67 -24.32 1.25
N TRP A 204 24.12 -23.12 1.63
CA TRP A 204 23.39 -21.88 1.35
C TRP A 204 23.13 -21.63 -0.14
N GLY A 205 23.99 -22.16 -1.02
CA GLY A 205 23.77 -22.14 -2.46
C GLY A 205 22.53 -22.93 -2.92
N GLU A 206 22.08 -23.92 -2.14
CA GLU A 206 20.89 -24.73 -2.46
C GLU A 206 19.59 -23.95 -2.38
N ILE A 207 19.54 -22.92 -1.53
CA ILE A 207 18.44 -21.95 -1.46
C ILE A 207 18.76 -20.64 -2.21
N GLY A 208 19.85 -20.63 -2.97
CA GLY A 208 20.20 -19.58 -3.91
C GLY A 208 20.88 -18.35 -3.29
N PHE A 209 21.60 -18.48 -2.17
CA PHE A 209 22.58 -17.47 -1.73
C PHE A 209 23.91 -17.62 -2.49
N GLN A 210 24.78 -16.60 -2.45
CA GLN A 210 26.10 -16.64 -3.07
C GLN A 210 27.20 -16.97 -2.05
N GLY A 211 28.12 -17.85 -2.44
CA GLY A 211 29.24 -18.25 -1.59
C GLY A 211 28.80 -19.07 -0.36
N ASN A 212 29.65 -19.07 0.67
CA ASN A 212 29.41 -19.86 1.88
C ASN A 212 28.72 -19.07 3.00
N ASP A 213 28.56 -17.74 2.83
CA ASP A 213 28.00 -16.86 3.86
C ASP A 213 26.96 -15.89 3.28
N PRO A 214 25.66 -16.14 3.54
CA PRO A 214 24.55 -15.26 3.17
C PRO A 214 24.67 -13.80 3.62
N ALA A 215 25.45 -13.52 4.67
CA ALA A 215 25.63 -12.16 5.17
C ALA A 215 26.09 -11.19 4.07
N THR A 216 26.86 -11.69 3.10
CA THR A 216 27.41 -10.89 2.00
C THR A 216 26.37 -10.49 0.95
N ASP A 217 25.24 -11.19 0.86
CA ASP A 217 24.19 -10.96 -0.13
C ASP A 217 23.20 -9.86 0.31
N PHE A 218 23.09 -9.62 1.61
CA PHE A 218 22.19 -8.60 2.17
C PHE A 218 22.72 -7.16 2.04
N ARG A 219 23.74 -6.88 1.22
CA ARG A 219 24.33 -5.52 1.12
C ARG A 219 23.34 -4.46 0.67
N GLY A 220 22.48 -4.80 -0.28
CA GLY A 220 21.53 -3.84 -0.88
C GLY A 220 20.30 -3.58 -0.02
N MET A 221 19.76 -4.63 0.62
CA MET A 221 18.48 -4.61 1.34
C MET A 221 18.59 -4.92 2.83
N GLY A 222 19.80 -5.10 3.36
CA GLY A 222 20.05 -5.32 4.78
C GLY A 222 19.14 -6.41 5.37
N LEU A 223 18.69 -6.16 6.59
CA LEU A 223 17.74 -7.03 7.27
C LEU A 223 16.34 -7.02 6.67
N GLN A 224 15.97 -6.01 5.85
CA GLN A 224 14.67 -6.03 5.18
C GLN A 224 14.60 -7.21 4.19
N GLY A 225 15.67 -7.47 3.43
CA GLY A 225 15.72 -8.62 2.52
C GLY A 225 15.58 -9.96 3.25
N LEU A 226 16.22 -10.11 4.43
CA LEU A 226 16.05 -11.31 5.25
C LEU A 226 14.65 -11.40 5.87
N ASP A 227 14.11 -10.28 6.38
CA ASP A 227 12.76 -10.22 6.94
C ASP A 227 11.71 -10.64 5.90
N ASP A 228 11.84 -10.18 4.66
CA ASP A 228 10.95 -10.49 3.55
C ASP A 228 10.99 -11.97 3.15
N LEU A 229 12.20 -12.54 2.98
CA LEU A 229 12.38 -13.96 2.67
C LEU A 229 11.77 -14.86 3.78
N VAL A 230 12.06 -14.55 5.05
CA VAL A 230 11.51 -15.29 6.19
C VAL A 230 10.00 -15.13 6.27
N TYR A 231 9.47 -13.94 6.02
CA TYR A 231 8.04 -13.70 6.04
C TYR A 231 7.34 -14.55 4.98
N TYR A 232 7.85 -14.57 3.75
CA TYR A 232 7.28 -15.37 2.67
C TYR A 232 7.31 -16.87 2.98
N ALA A 233 8.48 -17.39 3.37
CA ALA A 233 8.66 -18.81 3.65
C ALA A 233 7.85 -19.30 4.86
N SER A 234 7.63 -18.44 5.87
CA SER A 234 6.92 -18.82 7.09
C SER A 234 5.42 -18.51 7.10
N THR A 235 4.96 -17.51 6.34
CA THR A 235 3.55 -17.09 6.28
C THR A 235 2.80 -17.77 5.13
N HIS A 236 3.48 -17.97 4.00
CA HIS A 236 2.92 -18.59 2.79
C HIS A 236 3.75 -19.82 2.36
N PRO A 237 3.92 -20.83 3.24
CA PRO A 237 4.87 -21.93 3.03
C PRO A 237 4.60 -22.71 1.73
N GLU A 238 3.33 -22.93 1.37
CA GLU A 238 2.99 -23.63 0.12
C GLU A 238 3.46 -22.85 -1.13
N SER A 239 3.08 -21.56 -1.22
CA SER A 239 3.50 -20.69 -2.32
C SER A 239 5.02 -20.52 -2.38
N ALA A 240 5.67 -20.35 -1.22
CA ALA A 240 7.11 -20.23 -1.13
C ALA A 240 7.82 -21.52 -1.57
N GLN A 241 7.34 -22.69 -1.16
CA GLN A 241 7.90 -23.97 -1.55
C GLN A 241 7.71 -24.25 -3.04
N GLN A 242 6.53 -23.96 -3.60
CA GLN A 242 6.30 -24.06 -5.05
C GLN A 242 7.23 -23.14 -5.84
N THR A 243 7.42 -21.90 -5.36
CA THR A 243 8.36 -20.94 -5.95
C THR A 243 9.79 -21.46 -5.88
N PHE A 244 10.21 -22.01 -4.73
CA PHE A 244 11.54 -22.57 -4.52
C PHE A 244 11.81 -23.80 -5.39
N LEU A 245 10.83 -24.70 -5.54
CA LEU A 245 10.96 -25.85 -6.43
C LEU A 245 11.06 -25.40 -7.89
N SER A 246 10.24 -24.43 -8.30
CA SER A 246 10.27 -23.84 -9.65
C SER A 246 11.61 -23.19 -9.97
N SER A 247 12.21 -22.48 -8.99
CA SER A 247 13.51 -21.82 -9.16
C SER A 247 14.66 -22.79 -9.35
N ARG A 248 14.47 -24.09 -9.12
CA ARG A 248 15.47 -25.16 -9.30
C ARG A 248 15.29 -25.93 -10.61
N HIS A 249 14.42 -25.46 -11.51
CA HIS A 249 14.21 -26.10 -12.81
C HIS A 249 15.53 -26.24 -13.59
N PRO A 250 15.87 -27.40 -14.19
CA PRO A 250 17.19 -27.64 -14.79
C PRO A 250 17.65 -26.61 -15.83
N VAL A 251 16.71 -26.01 -16.55
CA VAL A 251 16.99 -25.01 -17.60
C VAL A 251 16.65 -23.59 -17.15
N SER A 252 15.55 -23.43 -16.41
CA SER A 252 14.94 -22.14 -16.08
C SER A 252 15.17 -21.77 -14.63
N TRP A 253 16.24 -22.31 -14.04
CA TRP A 253 16.60 -22.02 -12.67
C TRP A 253 16.89 -20.53 -12.49
N TYR A 254 16.67 -20.07 -11.27
CA TYR A 254 17.16 -18.78 -10.79
C TYR A 254 17.48 -18.90 -9.30
N PRO A 255 18.43 -18.10 -8.77
CA PRO A 255 18.82 -18.19 -7.37
C PRO A 255 17.72 -17.61 -6.47
N PHE A 256 16.96 -18.48 -5.78
CA PHE A 256 15.79 -18.08 -4.97
C PHE A 256 16.09 -16.93 -4.00
N ALA A 257 17.13 -17.03 -3.17
CA ALA A 257 17.42 -15.97 -2.20
C ALA A 257 17.82 -14.65 -2.87
N ILE A 258 18.71 -14.67 -3.88
CA ILE A 258 19.14 -13.45 -4.59
C ILE A 258 17.97 -12.79 -5.34
N VAL A 259 17.15 -13.57 -6.03
CA VAL A 259 15.96 -13.03 -6.71
C VAL A 259 14.97 -12.46 -5.69
N GLY A 260 14.77 -13.15 -4.57
CA GLY A 260 13.95 -12.63 -3.47
C GLY A 260 14.47 -11.29 -2.93
N ILE A 261 15.78 -11.13 -2.76
CA ILE A 261 16.39 -9.84 -2.32
C ILE A 261 16.20 -8.75 -3.40
N ASN A 262 16.32 -9.08 -4.68
CA ASN A 262 16.04 -8.15 -5.78
C ASN A 262 14.56 -7.72 -5.82
N ILE A 263 13.65 -8.61 -5.47
CA ILE A 263 12.22 -8.30 -5.33
C ILE A 263 11.97 -7.40 -4.12
N SER A 264 12.67 -7.60 -2.99
CA SER A 264 12.63 -6.66 -1.86
C SER A 264 13.06 -5.25 -2.30
N GLN A 265 14.14 -5.15 -3.07
CA GLN A 265 14.59 -3.85 -3.61
C GLN A 265 13.52 -3.20 -4.49
N PHE A 266 12.83 -3.98 -5.32
CA PHE A 266 11.74 -3.45 -6.12
C PHE A 266 10.54 -3.02 -5.25
N ALA A 267 10.13 -3.82 -4.26
CA ALA A 267 9.05 -3.47 -3.33
C ALA A 267 9.36 -2.15 -2.61
N VAL A 268 10.57 -2.00 -2.05
CA VAL A 268 11.03 -0.76 -1.41
C VAL A 268 11.04 0.41 -2.40
N GLN A 269 11.42 0.19 -3.66
CA GLN A 269 11.38 1.23 -4.69
C GLN A 269 9.94 1.72 -4.96
N THR A 270 8.95 0.84 -5.03
CA THR A 270 7.54 1.24 -5.23
C THR A 270 7.00 2.06 -4.04
N LEU A 271 7.48 1.76 -2.83
CA LEU A 271 7.17 2.53 -1.62
C LEU A 271 7.81 3.93 -1.68
N ARG A 272 9.12 4.01 -1.95
CA ARG A 272 9.88 5.27 -2.06
C ARG A 272 9.34 6.21 -3.14
N THR A 273 8.93 5.64 -4.27
CA THR A 273 8.38 6.40 -5.41
C THR A 273 6.87 6.67 -5.29
N ARG A 274 6.27 6.30 -4.14
CA ARG A 274 4.83 6.49 -3.85
C ARG A 274 3.90 5.86 -4.91
N GLN A 275 4.33 4.78 -5.55
CA GLN A 275 3.51 3.97 -6.45
C GLN A 275 2.61 3.01 -5.65
N LEU A 276 3.05 2.56 -4.47
CA LEU A 276 2.32 1.64 -3.60
C LEU A 276 1.19 2.29 -2.77
N GLN A 277 0.97 3.60 -2.90
CA GLN A 277 0.10 4.36 -1.99
C GLN A 277 -1.36 3.86 -1.97
N TYR A 278 -1.94 3.58 -3.14
CA TYR A 278 -3.32 3.10 -3.20
C TYR A 278 -3.49 1.76 -2.49
N TYR A 279 -2.55 0.84 -2.70
CA TYR A 279 -2.50 -0.45 -2.00
C TYR A 279 -2.47 -0.25 -0.48
N LEU A 280 -1.59 0.63 0.04
CA LEU A 280 -1.50 0.90 1.47
C LEU A 280 -2.76 1.54 2.03
N PHE A 281 -3.37 2.48 1.30
CA PHE A 281 -4.62 3.12 1.72
C PHE A 281 -5.78 2.14 1.77
N LYS A 282 -5.79 1.13 0.88
CA LYS A 282 -6.85 0.11 0.81
C LYS A 282 -6.68 -1.00 1.85
N TYR A 283 -5.46 -1.49 2.03
CA TYR A 283 -5.21 -2.71 2.81
C TYR A 283 -4.59 -2.47 4.18
N GLY A 284 -3.90 -1.34 4.37
CA GLY A 284 -3.26 -0.96 5.62
C GLY A 284 -1.85 -0.41 5.43
N CYS A 285 -1.47 0.49 6.34
CA CYS A 285 -0.19 1.20 6.32
C CYS A 285 0.82 0.59 7.31
N ASP A 286 0.90 -0.74 7.39
CA ASP A 286 1.77 -1.44 8.34
C ASP A 286 2.81 -2.35 7.64
N LYS A 287 3.76 -2.86 8.43
CA LYS A 287 4.81 -3.75 7.93
C LYS A 287 4.24 -5.07 7.39
N LYS A 288 3.14 -5.56 7.95
CA LYS A 288 2.50 -6.81 7.49
C LYS A 288 2.01 -6.64 6.06
N MET A 289 1.31 -5.55 5.75
CA MET A 289 0.81 -5.28 4.40
C MET A 289 1.93 -5.05 3.40
N PHE A 290 3.04 -4.43 3.81
CA PHE A 290 4.25 -4.36 2.97
C PHE A 290 4.83 -5.75 2.68
N SER A 291 4.94 -6.61 3.68
CA SER A 291 5.45 -7.98 3.49
C SER A 291 4.49 -8.87 2.68
N GLU A 292 3.17 -8.69 2.79
CA GLU A 292 2.19 -9.32 1.90
C GLU A 292 2.38 -8.89 0.44
N PHE A 293 2.68 -7.61 0.20
CA PHE A 293 2.98 -7.11 -1.14
C PHE A 293 4.29 -7.70 -1.68
N TYR A 294 5.32 -7.84 -0.85
CA TYR A 294 6.54 -8.55 -1.22
C TYR A 294 6.23 -10.00 -1.68
N CYS A 295 5.44 -10.73 -0.91
CA CYS A 295 5.06 -12.11 -1.23
C CYS A 295 4.26 -12.16 -2.54
N TYR A 296 3.36 -11.21 -2.74
CA TYR A 296 2.59 -11.04 -3.97
C TYR A 296 3.51 -10.87 -5.19
N LEU A 297 4.50 -9.98 -5.09
CA LEU A 297 5.48 -9.78 -6.15
C LEU A 297 6.28 -11.04 -6.43
N TYR A 298 6.69 -11.78 -5.40
CA TYR A 298 7.49 -12.98 -5.60
C TYR A 298 6.68 -14.11 -6.24
N HIS A 299 5.48 -14.38 -5.72
CA HIS A 299 4.55 -15.33 -6.32
C HIS A 299 4.30 -15.00 -7.80
N LYS A 300 4.00 -13.74 -8.13
CA LYS A 300 3.75 -13.32 -9.52
C LYS A 300 4.98 -13.35 -10.39
N PHE A 301 6.16 -13.00 -9.86
CA PHE A 301 7.40 -13.13 -10.61
C PHE A 301 7.65 -14.59 -11.00
N ASN A 302 7.45 -15.53 -10.08
CA ASN A 302 7.60 -16.95 -10.37
C ASN A 302 6.62 -17.41 -11.45
N ALA A 303 5.33 -17.07 -11.32
CA ALA A 303 4.33 -17.38 -12.33
C ALA A 303 4.67 -16.79 -13.71
N PHE A 304 5.11 -15.53 -13.75
CA PHE A 304 5.58 -14.87 -14.96
C PHE A 304 6.79 -15.58 -15.58
N TRP A 305 7.75 -16.00 -14.75
CA TRP A 305 8.97 -16.67 -15.19
C TRP A 305 8.66 -18.04 -15.81
N ILE A 306 7.87 -18.87 -15.12
CA ILE A 306 7.57 -20.24 -15.57
C ILE A 306 6.59 -20.29 -16.75
N ALA A 307 5.80 -19.24 -17.00
CA ALA A 307 4.88 -19.16 -18.13
C ALA A 307 5.59 -19.19 -19.51
N HIS A 308 6.89 -18.94 -19.55
CA HIS A 308 7.69 -18.95 -20.77
C HIS A 308 8.25 -20.35 -21.05
N ASP A 309 7.40 -21.26 -21.55
CA ASP A 309 7.78 -22.66 -21.79
C ASP A 309 8.45 -22.90 -23.17
N GLN A 310 8.22 -22.00 -24.14
CA GLN A 310 8.69 -22.13 -25.53
C GLN A 310 9.05 -20.73 -26.13
N PRO A 311 10.35 -20.33 -26.21
CA PRO A 311 11.51 -21.00 -25.63
C PRO A 311 11.56 -20.83 -24.11
N ARG A 312 12.12 -21.83 -23.42
CA ARG A 312 12.40 -21.74 -21.98
C ARG A 312 13.38 -20.63 -21.69
N LEU A 313 13.09 -19.83 -20.66
CA LEU A 313 14.04 -18.83 -20.15
C LEU A 313 15.21 -19.52 -19.46
N THR A 314 16.36 -18.88 -19.54
CA THR A 314 17.56 -19.18 -18.75
C THR A 314 17.88 -17.99 -17.85
N VAL A 315 18.85 -18.15 -16.96
CA VAL A 315 19.33 -17.05 -16.13
C VAL A 315 19.89 -15.87 -16.94
N MET A 316 20.26 -16.07 -18.22
CA MET A 316 20.77 -15.00 -19.09
C MET A 316 19.71 -13.94 -19.43
N GLU A 317 18.43 -14.33 -19.49
CA GLU A 317 17.32 -13.42 -19.77
C GLU A 317 16.82 -12.68 -18.52
N PHE A 318 17.38 -12.98 -17.34
CA PHE A 318 16.84 -12.51 -16.06
C PHE A 318 16.65 -10.99 -16.01
N GLU A 319 17.68 -10.19 -16.30
CA GLU A 319 17.58 -8.72 -16.20
C GLU A 319 16.53 -8.13 -17.14
N ALA A 320 16.46 -8.63 -18.38
CA ALA A 320 15.48 -8.18 -19.36
C ALA A 320 14.05 -8.52 -18.92
N LYS A 321 13.85 -9.76 -18.45
CA LYS A 321 12.55 -10.27 -18.00
C LYS A 321 12.12 -9.65 -16.67
N PHE A 322 13.05 -9.40 -15.76
CA PHE A 322 12.75 -8.71 -14.51
C PHE A 322 12.37 -7.25 -14.75
N LYS A 323 12.98 -6.57 -15.73
CA LYS A 323 12.55 -5.24 -16.17
C LYS A 323 11.13 -5.26 -16.75
N GLU A 324 10.81 -6.24 -17.60
CA GLU A 324 9.47 -6.43 -18.15
C GLU A 324 8.44 -6.65 -17.03
N PHE A 325 8.74 -7.54 -16.09
CA PHE A 325 7.93 -7.79 -14.90
C PHE A 325 7.67 -6.52 -14.10
N LYS A 326 8.71 -5.71 -13.82
CA LYS A 326 8.56 -4.42 -13.13
C LYS A 326 7.62 -3.48 -13.88
N THR A 327 7.68 -3.45 -15.22
CA THR A 327 6.76 -2.64 -16.03
C THR A 327 5.31 -3.12 -15.89
N GLN A 328 5.07 -4.44 -15.90
CA GLN A 328 3.73 -5.01 -15.70
C GLN A 328 3.18 -4.66 -14.31
N ILE A 329 3.96 -4.85 -13.25
CA ILE A 329 3.56 -4.48 -11.88
C ILE A 329 3.30 -2.99 -11.74
N ASN A 330 4.12 -2.13 -12.35
CA ASN A 330 3.90 -0.69 -12.31
C ASN A 330 2.57 -0.29 -13.00
N LEU A 331 2.20 -0.97 -14.09
CA LEU A 331 0.90 -0.79 -14.73
C LEU A 331 -0.22 -1.23 -13.79
N GLU A 332 -0.08 -2.39 -13.17
CA GLU A 332 -1.04 -2.95 -12.22
C GLU A 332 -1.29 -2.05 -11.01
N LEU A 333 -0.22 -1.53 -10.40
CA LEU A 333 -0.29 -0.54 -9.32
C LEU A 333 -1.02 0.74 -9.77
N SER A 334 -0.81 1.14 -11.03
CA SER A 334 -1.44 2.30 -11.63
C SER A 334 -2.95 2.11 -11.82
N ILE A 335 -3.40 0.90 -12.15
CA ILE A 335 -4.83 0.58 -12.30
C ILE A 335 -5.43 0.04 -11.01
N HIS A 336 -4.65 0.02 -9.92
CA HIS A 336 -5.06 -0.36 -8.57
C HIS A 336 -5.50 -1.82 -8.43
N GLU A 337 -4.88 -2.71 -9.20
CA GLU A 337 -5.16 -4.15 -9.20
C GLU A 337 -4.26 -4.96 -8.25
N ALA A 338 -3.19 -4.35 -7.73
CA ALA A 338 -2.33 -5.01 -6.74
C ALA A 338 -3.06 -5.27 -5.42
N MET A 339 -2.79 -6.43 -4.82
CA MET A 339 -3.45 -6.91 -3.60
C MET A 339 -2.51 -7.77 -2.75
N PRO A 340 -2.82 -7.99 -1.46
CA PRO A 340 -2.06 -8.89 -0.59
C PRO A 340 -2.02 -10.29 -1.19
N LEU A 341 -0.91 -11.03 -1.02
CA LEU A 341 -0.84 -12.41 -1.51
C LEU A 341 -1.97 -13.28 -0.95
N THR A 342 -2.32 -13.07 0.32
CA THR A 342 -3.46 -13.77 0.96
C THR A 342 -4.76 -13.60 0.16
N GLU A 343 -5.05 -12.38 -0.32
CA GLU A 343 -6.27 -12.11 -1.11
C GLU A 343 -6.16 -12.71 -2.51
N TRP A 344 -4.98 -12.62 -3.13
CA TRP A 344 -4.72 -13.19 -4.45
C TRP A 344 -4.94 -14.71 -4.47
N LEU A 345 -4.36 -15.44 -3.51
CA LEU A 345 -4.52 -16.89 -3.40
C LEU A 345 -5.97 -17.30 -3.15
N ALA A 346 -6.72 -16.52 -2.34
CA ALA A 346 -8.13 -16.77 -2.12
C ALA A 346 -8.97 -16.61 -3.41
N GLN A 347 -8.69 -15.58 -4.22
CA GLN A 347 -9.35 -15.38 -5.52
C GLN A 347 -9.01 -16.50 -6.51
N GLU A 348 -7.75 -16.96 -6.52
CA GLU A 348 -7.31 -18.06 -7.38
C GLU A 348 -8.02 -19.37 -7.05
N GLN A 349 -8.14 -19.72 -5.77
CA GLN A 349 -8.91 -20.89 -5.32
C GLN A 349 -10.38 -20.81 -5.72
N GLN A 350 -10.99 -19.63 -5.60
CA GLN A 350 -12.38 -19.43 -6.01
C GLN A 350 -12.57 -19.65 -7.52
N ARG A 351 -11.68 -19.10 -8.35
CA ARG A 351 -11.71 -19.31 -9.81
C ARG A 351 -11.62 -20.79 -10.17
N GLN A 352 -10.67 -21.52 -9.58
CA GLN A 352 -10.49 -22.95 -9.87
C GLN A 352 -11.74 -23.77 -9.48
N GLN A 353 -12.35 -23.47 -8.34
CA GLN A 353 -13.60 -24.13 -7.92
C GLN A 353 -14.79 -23.81 -8.84
N GLU A 354 -14.85 -22.59 -9.39
CA GLU A 354 -15.89 -22.21 -10.36
C GLU A 354 -15.69 -22.91 -11.70
N GLU A 355 -14.46 -23.00 -12.20
CA GLU A 355 -14.10 -23.70 -13.44
C GLU A 355 -14.39 -25.21 -13.34
N GLU A 356 -14.05 -25.85 -12.22
CA GLU A 356 -14.38 -27.26 -11.97
C GLU A 356 -15.89 -27.49 -11.96
N LYS A 357 -16.66 -26.62 -11.29
CA LYS A 357 -18.13 -26.71 -11.27
C LYS A 357 -18.73 -26.53 -12.67
N GLN A 358 -18.16 -25.66 -13.51
CA GLN A 358 -18.61 -25.47 -14.89
C GLN A 358 -18.28 -26.70 -15.76
N SER A 359 -17.09 -27.27 -15.61
CA SER A 359 -16.68 -28.50 -16.30
C SER A 359 -17.57 -29.69 -15.96
N ILE A 360 -17.93 -29.86 -14.68
CA ILE A 360 -18.82 -30.94 -14.23
C ILE A 360 -20.23 -30.76 -14.81
N LYS A 361 -20.76 -29.52 -14.84
CA LYS A 361 -22.08 -29.26 -15.45
C LYS A 361 -22.12 -29.60 -16.94
N GLN A 362 -21.05 -29.30 -17.68
CA GLN A 362 -20.94 -29.61 -19.11
C GLN A 362 -20.77 -31.10 -19.43
N HIS A 363 -20.40 -31.94 -18.44
CA HIS A 363 -20.29 -33.39 -18.61
C HIS A 363 -21.55 -34.17 -18.15
N VAL A 364 -22.49 -33.49 -17.50
CA VAL A 364 -23.75 -34.09 -17.00
C VAL A 364 -24.95 -33.76 -17.91
N GLU A 365 -24.80 -32.76 -18.80
CA GLU A 365 -25.68 -32.50 -19.95
C GLU A 365 -25.21 -33.26 -21.20
#